data_AF-A0A321LXE8-F1
#
_entry.id   AF-A0A321LXE8-F1
#
_cell.length_a   1.000
_cell.length_b   1.000
_cell.length_c   1.000
_cell.angle_alpha   90.00
_cell.angle_beta   90.00
_cell.angle_gamma   90.00
#
_symmetry.space_group_name_H-M   'P 1'
#
loop_
_entity.id
_entity.type
_entity.pdbx_description
1 polymer ?
#
loop_
_entity_poly.entity_id
_entity_poly.type
_entity_poly.pdbx_seq_one_letter_code
_entity_poly.pdbx_strand_id
1 'polypeptide(L)'
;MSPLVLLHFTSMSPQNIRRNKLIWIGLLLTIAAVLSQGLYFTRLPGQHVFPWLNLALAIVAVILLTIGLLRAFRQPDLYRGKISGSISTLLAVVILIFTVTMFVDVRKVPASAGAPKVGQKAPDFMLSDIHGQNVSLSQLLSSPEGGAPPKATLLVFYRGYW
;
A
#
# COMPACT_ATOMS: atom_id res chain seq x y z
N MET A 1 16.84 -8.16 78.26
CA MET A 1 15.92 -7.23 77.56
C MET A 1 16.49 -6.97 76.17
N SER A 2 16.01 -7.70 75.16
CA SER A 2 16.25 -7.41 73.74
C SER A 2 15.04 -7.91 72.95
N PRO A 3 14.20 -7.05 72.36
CA PRO A 3 13.22 -7.49 71.39
C PRO A 3 13.78 -7.31 69.97
N LEU A 4 13.93 -8.46 69.31
CA LEU A 4 13.61 -8.73 67.91
C LEU A 4 13.29 -7.50 67.03
N VAL A 5 14.28 -7.07 66.25
CA VAL A 5 14.08 -6.22 65.07
C VAL A 5 13.46 -7.09 63.98
N LEU A 6 12.14 -7.10 63.94
CA LEU A 6 11.33 -7.71 62.88
C LEU A 6 11.50 -6.87 61.61
N LEU A 7 12.46 -7.22 60.75
CA LEU A 7 12.61 -6.64 59.42
C LEU A 7 11.39 -7.02 58.58
N HIS A 8 10.43 -6.09 58.53
CA HIS A 8 9.26 -6.14 57.68
C HIS A 8 9.72 -5.95 56.22
N PHE A 9 10.07 -7.07 55.57
CA PHE A 9 10.25 -7.12 54.12
C PHE A 9 8.90 -6.78 53.46
N THR A 10 8.72 -5.50 53.13
CA THR A 10 7.67 -5.05 52.22
C THR A 10 7.83 -5.80 50.90
N SER A 11 6.88 -6.67 50.62
CA SER A 11 6.71 -7.35 49.35
C SER A 11 6.57 -6.31 48.24
N MET A 12 7.64 -6.09 47.47
CA MET A 12 7.50 -5.50 46.14
C MET A 12 6.66 -6.49 45.31
N SER A 13 5.35 -6.25 45.26
CA SER A 13 4.47 -6.92 44.31
C SER A 13 5.09 -6.74 42.92
N PRO A 14 5.26 -7.81 42.12
CA PRO A 14 5.71 -7.65 40.74
C PRO A 14 4.70 -6.74 40.03
N GLN A 15 5.12 -5.52 39.72
CA GLN A 15 4.29 -4.61 38.96
C GLN A 15 3.98 -5.30 37.65
N ASN A 16 2.71 -5.66 37.48
CA ASN A 16 2.24 -6.45 36.37
C ASN A 16 2.29 -5.55 35.13
N ILE A 17 3.40 -5.63 34.38
CA ILE A 17 3.67 -4.80 33.21
C ILE A 17 2.59 -5.10 32.15
N ARG A 18 1.55 -4.25 32.10
CA ARG A 18 0.48 -4.38 31.12
C ARG A 18 0.97 -3.89 29.76
N ARG A 19 1.35 -4.82 28.89
CA ARG A 19 1.76 -4.56 27.51
C ARG A 19 0.63 -3.83 26.76
N ASN A 20 0.94 -2.70 26.13
CA ASN A 20 -0.05 -1.89 25.42
C ASN A 20 -0.52 -2.62 24.15
N LYS A 21 -1.55 -3.48 24.28
CA LYS A 21 -2.09 -4.29 23.18
C LYS A 21 -2.49 -3.45 21.97
N LEU A 22 -2.90 -2.19 22.18
CA LEU A 22 -3.24 -1.26 21.09
C LEU A 22 -2.07 -0.95 20.16
N ILE A 23 -0.84 -0.80 20.69
CA ILE A 23 0.33 -0.51 19.86
C ILE A 23 0.66 -1.72 18.98
N TRP A 24 0.53 -2.93 19.53
CA TRP A 24 0.73 -4.18 18.79
C TRP A 24 -0.35 -4.41 17.73
N ILE A 25 -1.62 -4.12 18.04
CA ILE A 25 -2.72 -4.18 17.08
C ILE A 25 -2.50 -3.17 15.96
N GLY A 26 -2.11 -1.93 16.29
CA GLY A 26 -1.79 -0.90 15.32
C GLY A 26 -0.66 -1.32 14.38
N LEU A 27 0.45 -1.83 14.93
CA LEU A 27 1.58 -2.35 14.17
C LEU A 27 1.18 -3.51 13.24
N LEU A 28 0.41 -4.48 13.75
CA LEU A 28 -0.11 -5.59 12.95
C LEU A 28 -1.01 -5.10 11.83
N LEU A 29 -1.83 -4.07 12.08
CA LEU A 29 -2.68 -3.47 11.06
C LEU A 29 -1.85 -2.79 9.96
N THR A 30 -0.75 -2.12 10.32
CA THR A 30 0.16 -1.50 9.35
C THR A 30 0.84 -2.56 8.49
N ILE A 31 1.30 -3.66 9.10
CA ILE A 31 1.90 -4.80 8.37
C ILE A 31 0.86 -5.43 7.44
N ALA A 32 -0.38 -5.62 7.91
CA ALA A 32 -1.47 -6.15 7.10
C ALA A 32 -1.81 -5.22 5.92
N ALA A 33 -1.81 -3.90 6.12
CA ALA A 33 -2.02 -2.92 5.05
C ALA A 33 -0.91 -2.98 3.98
N VAL A 34 0.34 -3.11 4.40
CA VAL A 34 1.48 -3.27 3.46
C VAL A 34 1.40 -4.59 2.71
N LEU A 35 1.08 -5.70 3.38
CA LEU A 35 0.91 -7.00 2.74
C LEU A 35 -0.28 -7.03 1.78
N SER A 36 -1.36 -6.32 2.10
CA SER A 36 -2.54 -6.16 1.24
C SER A 36 -2.20 -5.48 -0.10
N GLN A 37 -1.18 -4.60 -0.15
CA GLN A 37 -0.71 -4.02 -1.41
C GLN A 37 -0.16 -5.09 -2.39
N GLY A 38 0.46 -6.15 -1.87
CA GLY A 38 0.99 -7.25 -2.71
C GLY A 38 -0.09 -8.01 -3.48
N LEU A 39 -1.32 -8.04 -2.95
CA LEU A 39 -2.45 -8.72 -3.57
C LEU A 39 -3.06 -7.93 -4.75
N TYR A 40 -2.71 -6.66 -4.93
CA TYR A 40 -3.19 -5.88 -6.08
C TYR A 40 -2.66 -6.44 -7.43
N PHE A 41 -1.47 -7.03 -7.42
CA PHE A 41 -0.84 -7.58 -8.63
C PHE A 41 -1.31 -9.00 -9.00
N THR A 42 -2.05 -9.67 -8.11
CA THR A 42 -2.69 -10.94 -8.46
C THR A 42 -4.03 -10.63 -9.11
N ARG A 43 -4.33 -11.25 -10.26
CA ARG A 43 -5.59 -11.08 -11.02
C ARG A 43 -6.76 -11.73 -10.29
N LEU A 44 -7.04 -11.26 -9.08
CA LEU A 44 -8.13 -11.77 -8.25
C LEU A 44 -9.46 -11.09 -8.64
N PRO A 45 -10.58 -11.83 -8.65
CA PRO A 45 -11.89 -11.23 -8.79
C PRO A 45 -12.12 -10.24 -7.64
N GLY A 46 -12.44 -8.98 -7.96
CA GLY A 46 -12.66 -7.92 -6.97
C GLY A 46 -11.53 -6.88 -6.83
N GLN A 47 -10.59 -6.80 -7.78
CA GLN A 47 -9.52 -5.76 -7.83
C GLN A 47 -10.01 -4.33 -7.55
N HIS A 48 -11.24 -4.00 -7.93
CA HIS A 48 -11.84 -2.69 -7.68
C HIS A 48 -12.05 -2.35 -6.19
N VAL A 49 -12.14 -3.35 -5.31
CA VAL A 49 -12.41 -3.19 -3.86
C VAL A 49 -11.11 -2.96 -3.06
N PHE A 50 -9.97 -3.46 -3.57
CA PHE A 50 -8.68 -3.39 -2.88
C PHE A 50 -8.19 -1.96 -2.59
N PRO A 51 -8.30 -0.97 -3.50
CA PRO A 51 -7.91 0.41 -3.20
C PRO A 51 -8.74 1.02 -2.07
N TRP A 52 -10.03 0.70 -2.00
CA TRP A 52 -10.92 1.16 -0.92
C TRP A 52 -10.59 0.48 0.40
N LEU A 53 -10.29 -0.82 0.37
CA LEU A 53 -9.90 -1.58 1.55
C LEU A 53 -8.58 -1.06 2.13
N ASN A 54 -7.57 -0.80 1.29
CA ASN A 54 -6.29 -0.23 1.73
C ASN A 54 -6.46 1.16 2.33
N LEU A 55 -7.31 2.01 1.74
CA LEU A 55 -7.60 3.34 2.28
C LEU A 55 -8.30 3.25 3.64
N ALA A 56 -9.28 2.35 3.80
CA ALA A 56 -9.94 2.11 5.07
C ALA A 56 -8.97 1.58 6.14
N LEU A 57 -8.14 0.57 5.80
CA LEU A 57 -7.13 0.04 6.72
C LEU A 57 -6.13 1.11 7.15
N ALA A 58 -5.66 1.95 6.23
CA ALA A 58 -4.72 3.02 6.53
C ALA A 58 -5.33 4.05 7.50
N ILE A 59 -6.58 4.47 7.27
CA ILE A 59 -7.29 5.39 8.18
C ILE A 59 -7.45 4.77 9.57
N VAL A 60 -7.91 3.52 9.64
CA VAL A 60 -8.09 2.81 10.93
C VAL A 60 -6.75 2.64 11.65
N ALA A 61 -5.67 2.33 10.93
CA ALA A 61 -4.33 2.21 11.51
C ALA A 61 -3.88 3.54 12.15
N VAL A 62 -4.07 4.66 11.45
CA VAL A 62 -3.74 6.00 11.96
C VAL A 62 -4.56 6.32 13.20
N ILE A 63 -5.88 6.11 13.18
CA ILE A 63 -6.75 6.37 14.34
C ILE A 63 -6.31 5.56 15.56
N LEU A 64 -6.06 4.26 15.39
CA LEU A 64 -5.64 3.37 16.48
C LEU A 64 -4.27 3.78 17.05
N LEU A 65 -3.33 4.19 16.21
CA LEU A 65 -2.01 4.66 16.63
C LEU A 65 -2.09 6.02 17.32
N THR A 66 -2.90 6.95 16.84
CA THR A 66 -3.13 8.25 17.50
C THR A 66 -3.75 8.06 18.88
N ILE A 67 -4.75 7.18 19.03
CA ILE A 67 -5.36 6.85 20.32
C ILE A 67 -4.33 6.17 21.24
N GLY A 68 -3.54 5.22 20.71
CA GLY A 68 -2.46 4.56 21.44
C GLY A 68 -1.40 5.54 21.95
N LEU A 69 -1.06 6.54 21.14
CA LEU A 69 -0.12 7.61 21.47
C LEU A 69 -0.68 8.53 22.56
N LEU A 70 -1.90 9.05 22.39
CA LEU A 70 -2.59 9.89 23.38
C LEU A 70 -2.68 9.21 24.75
N ARG A 71 -2.93 7.89 24.77
CA ARG A 71 -2.96 7.09 26.00
C ARG A 71 -1.58 6.92 26.64
N ALA A 72 -0.52 6.73 25.84
CA ALA A 72 0.85 6.64 26.32
C ALA A 72 1.38 7.96 26.90
N PHE A 73 0.91 9.10 26.40
CA PHE A 73 1.24 10.42 26.97
C PHE A 73 0.46 10.75 28.25
N ARG A 74 -0.78 10.28 28.38
CA ARG A 74 -1.62 10.51 29.58
C ARG A 74 -1.25 9.67 30.81
N GLN A 75 -0.55 8.55 30.66
CA GLN A 75 -0.14 7.68 31.77
C GLN A 75 1.35 7.30 31.69
N PRO A 76 2.27 8.24 31.98
CA PRO A 76 3.71 8.03 31.84
C PRO A 76 4.30 6.97 32.80
N ASP A 77 3.70 6.77 33.98
CA ASP A 77 4.22 5.83 35.00
C ASP A 77 3.94 4.35 34.70
N LEU A 78 2.96 4.04 33.82
CA LEU A 78 2.57 2.67 33.46
C LEU A 78 3.02 2.24 32.05
N TYR A 79 3.36 3.19 31.17
CA TYR A 79 3.63 2.91 29.75
C TYR A 79 4.95 3.53 29.26
N ARG A 80 6.03 2.76 29.30
CA ARG A 80 7.37 3.13 28.80
C ARG A 80 7.52 3.03 27.27
N GLY A 81 6.53 3.51 26.53
CA GLY A 81 6.42 3.35 25.07
C GLY A 81 6.41 4.65 24.26
N LYS A 82 6.77 5.80 24.86
CA LYS A 82 6.65 7.13 24.22
C LYS A 82 7.38 7.23 22.87
N ILE A 83 8.62 6.75 22.80
CA ILE A 83 9.45 6.86 21.59
C ILE A 83 8.96 5.90 20.50
N SER A 84 8.72 4.62 20.85
CA SER A 84 8.24 3.63 19.88
C SER A 84 6.82 3.92 19.39
N GLY A 85 5.95 4.46 20.23
CA GLY A 85 4.61 4.92 19.84
C GLY A 85 4.67 6.07 18.83
N SER A 86 5.55 7.06 19.06
CA SER A 86 5.73 8.18 18.13
C SER A 86 6.28 7.71 16.79
N ILE A 87 7.30 6.84 16.78
CA ILE A 87 7.89 6.29 15.55
C ILE A 87 6.84 5.50 14.76
N SER A 88 6.09 4.62 15.41
CA SER A 88 5.02 3.84 14.75
C SER A 88 3.91 4.73 14.20
N THR A 89 3.53 5.78 14.91
CA THR A 89 2.51 6.74 14.44
C THR A 89 3.00 7.51 13.22
N LEU A 90 4.25 7.99 13.25
CA LEU A 90 4.86 8.69 12.12
C LEU A 90 4.92 7.78 10.89
N LEU A 91 5.37 6.53 11.05
CA LEU A 91 5.42 5.56 9.96
C LEU A 91 4.05 5.29 9.35
N ALA A 92 3.00 5.17 10.18
CA ALA A 92 1.64 4.98 9.68
C ALA A 92 1.09 6.21 8.95
N VAL A 93 1.42 7.43 9.39
CA VAL A 93 1.06 8.66 8.66
C VAL A 93 1.73 8.70 7.30
N VAL A 94 3.02 8.34 7.20
CA VAL A 94 3.73 8.27 5.92
C VAL A 94 3.06 7.26 4.97
N ILE A 95 2.72 6.07 5.48
CA ILE A 95 2.02 5.04 4.71
C ILE A 95 0.63 5.50 4.27
N LEU A 96 -0.10 6.23 5.12
CA LEU A 96 -1.40 6.81 4.77
C LEU A 96 -1.26 7.82 3.63
N ILE A 97 -0.31 8.75 3.73
CA ILE A 97 -0.06 9.75 2.68
C ILE A 97 0.24 9.06 1.36
N PHE A 98 1.15 8.08 1.36
CA PHE A 98 1.50 7.29 0.18
C PHE A 98 0.29 6.55 -0.42
N THR A 99 -0.56 5.97 0.43
CA THR A 99 -1.76 5.25 -0.02
C THR A 99 -2.78 6.21 -0.65
N VAL A 100 -2.97 7.40 -0.07
CA VAL A 100 -3.87 8.43 -0.60
C VAL A 100 -3.37 8.98 -1.93
N THR A 101 -2.07 9.30 -2.07
CA THR A 101 -1.53 9.82 -3.33
C THR A 101 -1.67 8.80 -4.45
N MET A 102 -1.30 7.54 -4.22
CA MET A 102 -1.50 6.45 -5.18
C MET A 102 -2.97 6.27 -5.57
N PHE A 103 -3.89 6.30 -4.60
CA PHE A 103 -5.32 6.19 -4.86
C PHE A 103 -5.85 7.31 -5.76
N VAL A 104 -5.37 8.54 -5.56
CA VAL A 104 -5.73 9.70 -6.38
C VAL A 104 -5.10 9.59 -7.78
N ASP A 105 -3.83 9.24 -7.89
CA ASP A 105 -3.12 9.21 -9.16
C ASP A 105 -3.58 8.08 -10.09
N VAL A 106 -3.98 6.93 -9.54
CA VAL A 106 -4.59 5.84 -10.33
C VAL A 106 -5.92 6.27 -10.95
N ARG A 107 -6.71 7.09 -10.24
CA ARG A 107 -8.02 7.56 -10.75
C ARG A 107 -7.92 8.66 -11.80
N LYS A 108 -6.77 9.32 -11.92
CA LYS A 108 -6.49 10.27 -13.02
C LYS A 108 -6.31 9.57 -14.36
N VAL A 109 -6.14 8.24 -14.38
CA VAL A 109 -6.02 7.47 -15.62
C VAL A 109 -7.40 7.38 -16.28
N PRO A 110 -7.56 7.87 -17.52
CA PRO A 110 -8.83 7.77 -18.22
C PRO A 110 -9.21 6.31 -18.45
N ALA A 111 -10.48 6.00 -18.26
CA ALA A 111 -10.99 4.65 -18.48
C ALA A 111 -10.84 4.27 -19.97
N SER A 112 -10.32 3.08 -20.25
CA SER A 112 -10.20 2.54 -21.61
C SER A 112 -11.54 2.00 -22.15
N ALA A 113 -12.61 2.79 -22.05
CA ALA A 113 -13.96 2.36 -22.41
C ALA A 113 -14.12 1.97 -23.89
N GLY A 114 -13.30 2.54 -24.76
CA GLY A 114 -13.27 2.25 -26.20
C GLY A 114 -12.25 1.17 -26.61
N ALA A 115 -11.63 0.46 -25.66
CA ALA A 115 -10.66 -0.57 -26.01
C ALA A 115 -11.33 -1.76 -26.72
N PRO A 116 -10.77 -2.23 -27.86
CA PRO A 116 -11.33 -3.37 -28.57
C PRO A 116 -11.25 -4.65 -27.72
N LYS A 117 -12.33 -5.44 -27.76
CA LYS A 117 -12.42 -6.75 -27.09
C LYS A 117 -11.85 -7.85 -27.98
N VAL A 118 -11.56 -9.02 -27.41
CA VAL A 118 -11.14 -10.20 -28.17
C VAL A 118 -12.17 -10.52 -29.25
N GLY A 119 -11.69 -10.72 -30.49
CA GLY A 119 -12.53 -10.98 -31.66
C GLY A 119 -13.05 -9.72 -32.36
N GLN A 120 -12.86 -8.52 -31.79
CA GLN A 120 -13.15 -7.26 -32.49
C GLN A 120 -11.95 -6.84 -33.35
N LYS A 121 -12.24 -6.24 -34.52
CA LYS A 121 -11.21 -5.66 -35.37
C LYS A 121 -10.50 -4.53 -34.63
N ALA A 122 -9.17 -4.58 -34.58
CA ALA A 122 -8.37 -3.48 -34.04
C ALA A 122 -8.59 -2.21 -34.89
N PRO A 123 -8.78 -1.03 -34.27
CA PRO A 123 -8.81 0.23 -34.98
C PRO A 123 -7.50 0.42 -35.75
N ASP A 124 -7.61 0.95 -36.97
CA ASP A 124 -6.43 1.35 -37.72
C ASP A 124 -5.79 2.59 -37.07
N PHE A 125 -4.48 2.75 -37.22
CA PHE A 125 -3.75 3.90 -36.70
C PHE A 125 -2.63 4.29 -37.64
N MET A 126 -2.17 5.53 -37.48
CA MET A 126 -0.95 6.04 -38.08
C MET A 126 -0.21 6.83 -37.00
N LEU A 127 0.93 6.32 -36.57
CA LEU A 127 1.75 6.90 -35.51
C LEU A 127 3.16 7.12 -36.03
N SER A 128 3.82 8.18 -35.58
CA SER A 128 5.22 8.42 -35.91
C SER A 128 6.13 7.54 -35.06
N ASP A 129 7.13 6.93 -35.68
CA ASP A 129 8.19 6.20 -34.99
C ASP A 129 9.23 7.16 -34.37
N ILE A 130 10.31 6.59 -33.79
CA ILE A 130 11.40 7.35 -33.20
C ILE A 130 12.21 8.19 -34.21
N HIS A 131 12.05 7.93 -35.51
CA HIS A 131 12.68 8.67 -36.60
C HIS A 131 11.72 9.67 -37.25
N GLY A 132 10.50 9.82 -36.73
CA GLY A 132 9.46 10.69 -37.29
C GLY A 132 8.77 10.11 -38.53
N GLN A 133 9.01 8.84 -38.85
CA GLN A 133 8.35 8.17 -39.98
C GLN A 133 6.98 7.67 -39.57
N ASN A 134 5.99 7.83 -40.44
CA ASN A 134 4.64 7.35 -40.18
C ASN A 134 4.56 5.83 -40.36
N VAL A 135 4.13 5.16 -39.31
CA VAL A 135 3.89 3.72 -39.24
C VAL A 135 2.41 3.45 -39.01
N SER A 136 1.83 2.61 -39.85
CA SER A 136 0.43 2.18 -39.74
C SER A 136 0.29 0.71 -39.39
N LEU A 137 -0.88 0.31 -38.86
CA LEU A 137 -1.16 -1.09 -38.52
C LEU A 137 -1.08 -2.01 -39.75
N SER A 138 -1.57 -1.52 -40.90
CA SER A 138 -1.51 -2.28 -42.16
C SER A 138 -0.06 -2.53 -42.59
N GLN A 139 0.81 -1.52 -42.51
CA GLN A 139 2.25 -1.66 -42.77
C GLN A 139 2.90 -2.66 -41.83
N LEU A 140 2.58 -2.65 -40.52
CA LEU A 140 3.12 -3.62 -39.56
C LEU A 140 2.71 -5.07 -39.86
N LEU A 141 1.59 -5.29 -40.54
CA LEU A 141 1.12 -6.62 -40.92
C LEU A 141 1.59 -7.05 -42.31
N SER A 142 1.95 -6.09 -43.18
CA SER A 142 2.39 -6.36 -44.56
C SER A 142 3.90 -6.33 -44.73
N SER A 143 4.63 -5.55 -43.93
CA SER A 143 6.05 -5.29 -44.10
C SER A 143 6.87 -6.23 -43.21
N PRO A 144 7.71 -7.09 -43.81
CA PRO A 144 8.54 -7.99 -43.04
C PRO A 144 9.85 -7.32 -42.64
N GLU A 145 10.12 -7.21 -41.34
CA GLU A 145 11.50 -7.10 -40.88
C GLU A 145 12.15 -8.49 -40.93
N GLY A 146 12.73 -8.82 -42.10
CA GLY A 146 13.59 -9.99 -42.26
C GLY A 146 12.96 -11.29 -42.78
N GLY A 147 11.80 -11.27 -43.47
CA GLY A 147 11.25 -12.50 -44.06
C GLY A 147 9.79 -12.46 -44.53
N ALA A 148 9.00 -13.46 -44.11
CA ALA A 148 7.57 -13.55 -44.45
C ALA A 148 6.73 -12.53 -43.66
N PRO A 149 5.56 -12.10 -44.18
CA PRO A 149 4.70 -11.15 -43.48
C PRO A 149 4.28 -11.69 -42.09
N PRO A 150 4.30 -10.84 -41.05
CA PRO A 150 4.01 -11.27 -39.69
C PRO A 150 2.54 -11.67 -39.54
N LYS A 151 2.30 -12.77 -38.82
CA LYS A 151 0.93 -13.28 -38.56
C LYS A 151 0.18 -12.47 -37.49
N ALA A 152 0.89 -11.69 -36.69
CA ALA A 152 0.32 -10.91 -35.59
C ALA A 152 1.21 -9.71 -35.25
N THR A 153 0.60 -8.68 -34.67
CA THR A 153 1.27 -7.49 -34.14
C THR A 153 0.93 -7.36 -32.65
N LEU A 154 1.95 -7.14 -31.81
CA LEU A 154 1.76 -6.85 -30.39
C LEU A 154 1.76 -5.33 -30.16
N LEU A 155 0.65 -4.78 -29.71
CA LEU A 155 0.53 -3.37 -29.34
C LEU A 155 0.72 -3.20 -27.83
N VAL A 156 1.77 -2.48 -27.43
CA VAL A 156 2.07 -2.18 -26.02
C VAL A 156 1.80 -0.70 -25.76
N PHE A 157 0.74 -0.41 -25.01
CA PHE A 157 0.42 0.95 -24.58
C PHE A 157 1.09 1.25 -23.25
N TYR A 158 1.83 2.36 -23.18
CA TYR A 158 2.51 2.81 -21.96
C TYR A 158 2.28 4.31 -21.75
N ARG A 159 2.34 4.76 -20.49
CA ARG A 159 1.97 6.13 -20.08
C ARG A 159 3.07 7.17 -20.31
N GLY A 160 4.31 6.74 -20.55
CA GLY A 160 5.45 7.60 -20.86
C GLY A 160 6.74 6.79 -20.96
N TYR A 161 7.70 7.30 -21.73
CA TYR A 161 9.07 6.81 -21.79
C TYR A 161 10.00 7.89 -21.19
N TRP A 162 11.10 7.46 -20.58
CA TRP A 162 12.09 8.32 -19.92
C TRP A 162 13.33 8.46 -20.77
#